data_AF-Q0HRJ4-F1
#
_entry.id   AF-Q0HRJ4-F1
#
_cell.length_a   1.000
_cell.length_b   1.000
_cell.length_c   1.000
_cell.angle_alpha   90.00
_cell.angle_beta   90.00
_cell.angle_gamma   90.00
#
_symmetry.space_group_name_H-M   'P 1'
#
loop_
_entity.id
_entity.type
_entity.pdbx_description
1 polymer ?
#
loop_
_entity_poly.entity_id
_entity_poly.type
_entity_poly.pdbx_seq_one_letter_code
_entity_poly.pdbx_strand_id
1 'polypeptide(L)'
;MEVAEKIIDQLELTGHDLEGEISFPVLGESVLFTIGLSGSGEIEQSHKDSINWLYNNIELEFPKIEEAIFQYYQRVLPDYHLGLGEYADELMPKLSAPNQVWNYVTEPGVFMFPEDEGGELHLEYECTFDVEHGLRVVLKNGKILRVGLE
;
A
#
# COMPACT_ATOMS: atom_id res chain seq x y z
N MET A 1 -17.00 18.75 -6.44
CA MET A 1 -16.22 18.30 -5.29
C MET A 1 -15.20 17.32 -5.80
N GLU A 2 -13.93 17.67 -5.73
CA GLU A 2 -12.83 16.78 -6.11
C GLU A 2 -12.84 15.54 -5.21
N VAL A 3 -12.31 14.42 -5.71
CA VAL A 3 -12.31 13.15 -4.98
C VAL A 3 -11.55 13.26 -3.66
N ALA A 4 -10.42 13.98 -3.66
CA ALA A 4 -9.63 14.23 -2.46
C ALA A 4 -10.47 14.79 -1.30
N GLU A 5 -11.29 15.82 -1.54
CA GLU A 5 -12.12 16.42 -0.49
C GLU A 5 -13.11 15.41 0.11
N LYS A 6 -13.72 14.56 -0.73
CA LYS A 6 -14.64 13.51 -0.25
C LYS A 6 -13.95 12.49 0.64
N ILE A 7 -12.73 12.10 0.29
CA ILE A 7 -11.95 11.14 1.08
C ILE A 7 -11.54 11.79 2.41
N ILE A 8 -10.97 13.00 2.36
CA ILE A 8 -10.55 13.76 3.54
C ILE A 8 -11.71 13.98 4.52
N ASP A 9 -12.92 14.30 4.03
CA ASP A 9 -14.11 14.51 4.86
C ASP A 9 -14.56 13.26 5.65
N GLN A 10 -14.03 12.07 5.34
CA GLN A 10 -14.31 10.81 6.03
C GLN A 10 -13.23 10.42 7.05
N LEU A 11 -12.12 11.16 7.11
CA LEU A 11 -11.00 10.85 8.00
C LEU A 11 -11.12 11.61 9.32
N GLU A 12 -10.66 10.99 10.40
CA GLU A 12 -10.61 11.58 11.73
C GLU A 12 -9.16 11.83 12.15
N LEU A 13 -8.92 12.94 12.86
CA LEU A 13 -7.60 13.25 13.38
C LEU A 13 -7.23 12.31 14.53
N THR A 14 -6.19 11.50 14.33
CA THR A 14 -5.62 10.59 15.31
C THR A 14 -4.14 10.90 15.49
N GLY A 15 -3.77 11.49 16.63
CA GLY A 15 -2.39 11.90 16.85
C GLY A 15 -1.95 13.01 15.88
N HIS A 16 -1.03 12.67 14.98
CA HIS A 16 -0.52 13.58 13.93
C HIS A 16 -1.04 13.23 12.53
N ASP A 17 -1.98 12.30 12.44
CA ASP A 17 -2.45 11.73 11.18
C ASP A 17 -3.96 11.90 11.04
N LEU A 18 -4.44 11.96 9.79
CA LEU A 18 -5.86 11.79 9.47
C LEU A 18 -6.08 10.36 9.02
N GLU A 19 -6.95 9.64 9.72
CA GLU A 19 -7.13 8.20 9.53
C GLU A 19 -8.61 7.83 9.44
N GLY A 20 -8.92 6.81 8.64
CA GLY A 20 -10.27 6.26 8.55
C GLY A 20 -10.34 5.06 7.61
N GLU A 21 -11.37 4.24 7.78
CA GLU A 21 -11.68 3.16 6.84
C GLU A 21 -12.59 3.67 5.73
N ILE A 22 -12.17 3.51 4.48
CA ILE A 22 -12.94 3.94 3.31
C ILE A 22 -13.10 2.84 2.27
N SER A 23 -14.15 2.96 1.46
CA SER A 23 -14.26 2.20 0.21
C SER A 23 -13.39 2.85 -0.86
N PHE A 24 -12.49 2.07 -1.45
CA PHE A 24 -11.54 2.54 -2.45
C PHE A 24 -11.54 1.63 -3.69
N PRO A 25 -11.53 2.20 -4.92
CA PRO A 25 -11.57 1.39 -6.14
C PRO A 25 -10.43 0.37 -6.18
N VAL A 26 -10.78 -0.88 -6.52
CA VAL A 26 -9.89 -2.05 -6.62
C VAL A 26 -9.30 -2.54 -5.30
N LEU A 27 -9.00 -1.66 -4.35
CA LEU A 27 -8.39 -2.03 -3.07
C LEU A 27 -9.42 -2.64 -2.10
N GLY A 28 -10.69 -2.25 -2.17
CA GLY A 28 -11.77 -2.89 -1.40
C GLY A 28 -12.71 -1.92 -0.71
N GLU A 29 -13.64 -2.45 0.09
CA GLU A 29 -14.70 -1.65 0.74
C GLU A 29 -14.29 -1.09 2.11
N SER A 30 -13.17 -1.55 2.67
CA SER A 30 -12.70 -1.23 4.02
C SER A 30 -11.18 -1.11 4.02
N VAL A 31 -10.67 -0.04 3.41
CA VAL A 31 -9.25 0.26 3.28
C VAL A 31 -8.87 1.27 4.35
N LEU A 32 -7.91 0.93 5.20
CA LEU A 32 -7.32 1.89 6.13
C LEU A 32 -6.60 2.97 5.32
N PHE A 33 -7.04 4.21 5.45
CA PHE A 33 -6.53 5.33 4.69
C PHE A 33 -5.97 6.38 5.64
N THR A 34 -4.68 6.65 5.51
CA THR A 34 -3.93 7.52 6.40
C THR A 34 -3.25 8.64 5.63
N ILE A 35 -3.38 9.86 6.14
CA ILE A 35 -2.65 11.04 5.67
C ILE A 35 -1.79 11.53 6.83
N GLY A 36 -0.48 11.39 6.71
CA GLY A 36 0.46 11.98 7.65
C GLY A 36 0.48 13.49 7.51
N LEU A 37 0.35 14.20 8.63
CA LEU A 37 0.43 15.66 8.63
C LEU A 37 1.82 16.10 9.07
N SER A 38 2.38 17.10 8.36
CA SER A 38 3.63 17.73 8.79
C SER A 38 3.43 18.44 10.14
N GLY A 39 4.51 19.00 10.71
CA GLY A 39 4.45 19.71 11.99
C GLY A 39 3.49 20.91 12.04
N SER A 40 2.95 21.35 10.89
CA SER A 40 1.89 22.37 10.80
C SER A 40 0.50 21.81 11.13
N GLY A 41 0.28 20.51 11.00
CA GLY A 41 -1.03 19.86 11.10
C GLY A 41 -1.95 20.17 9.90
N GLU A 42 -1.41 20.66 8.79
CA GLU A 42 -2.19 21.05 7.62
C GLU A 42 -2.14 19.97 6.52
N ILE A 43 -3.25 19.80 5.80
CA ILE A 43 -3.29 18.97 4.60
C ILE A 43 -2.65 19.74 3.44
N GLU A 44 -1.53 19.22 2.96
CA GLU A 44 -0.79 19.79 1.84
C GLU A 44 -1.48 19.54 0.49
N GLN A 45 -1.17 20.38 -0.50
CA GLN A 45 -1.69 20.18 -1.87
C GLN A 45 -1.20 18.86 -2.48
N SER A 46 0.01 18.43 -2.13
CA SER A 46 0.61 17.14 -2.52
C SER A 46 -0.22 15.94 -2.09
N HIS A 47 -0.86 16.00 -0.91
CA HIS A 47 -1.81 14.97 -0.46
C HIS A 47 -3.02 14.93 -1.40
N LYS A 48 -3.64 16.08 -1.66
CA LYS A 48 -4.82 16.15 -2.55
C LYS A 48 -4.50 15.66 -3.95
N ASP A 49 -3.34 16.03 -4.47
CA ASP A 49 -2.85 15.59 -5.78
C ASP A 49 -2.61 14.07 -5.81
N SER A 50 -2.05 13.50 -4.74
CA SER A 50 -1.81 12.05 -4.60
C SER A 50 -3.11 11.26 -4.48
N ILE A 51 -4.09 11.74 -3.70
CA ILE A 51 -5.43 11.12 -3.61
C ILE A 51 -6.12 11.13 -4.97
N ASN A 52 -6.17 12.29 -5.62
CA ASN A 52 -6.79 12.43 -6.93
C ASN A 52 -6.08 11.56 -7.97
N TRP A 53 -4.75 11.50 -7.97
CA TRP A 53 -4.00 10.64 -8.87
C TRP A 53 -4.31 9.17 -8.62
N LEU A 54 -4.19 8.69 -7.38
CA LEU A 54 -4.40 7.29 -7.03
C LEU A 54 -5.81 6.86 -7.41
N TYR A 55 -6.84 7.58 -6.97
CA TYR A 55 -8.23 7.20 -7.24
C TYR A 55 -8.55 7.13 -8.73
N ASN A 56 -8.03 8.07 -9.53
CA ASN A 56 -8.31 8.12 -10.97
C ASN A 56 -7.49 7.10 -11.78
N ASN A 57 -6.40 6.56 -11.23
CA ASN A 57 -5.48 5.70 -11.98
C ASN A 57 -5.34 4.28 -11.41
N ILE A 58 -5.85 3.99 -10.21
CA ILE A 58 -5.62 2.70 -9.56
C ILE A 58 -6.10 1.51 -10.41
N GLU A 59 -7.24 1.62 -11.12
CA GLU A 59 -7.71 0.57 -12.03
C GLU A 59 -6.70 0.24 -13.16
N LEU A 60 -5.98 1.25 -13.64
CA LEU A 60 -4.96 1.10 -14.69
C LEU A 60 -3.60 0.68 -14.14
N GLU A 61 -3.27 1.09 -12.92
CA GLU A 61 -1.98 0.82 -12.28
C GLU A 61 -1.97 -0.50 -11.51
N PHE A 62 -3.12 -1.01 -11.08
CA PHE A 62 -3.22 -2.22 -10.26
C PHE A 62 -2.55 -3.45 -10.90
N PRO A 63 -2.69 -3.74 -12.21
CA PRO A 63 -1.96 -4.86 -12.81
C PRO A 63 -0.43 -4.70 -12.77
N LYS A 64 0.08 -3.45 -12.76
CA LYS A 64 1.52 -3.20 -12.63
C LYS A 64 1.99 -3.36 -11.19
N ILE A 65 1.14 -2.98 -10.23
CA ILE A 65 1.36 -3.20 -8.81
C ILE A 65 1.40 -4.72 -8.52
N GLU A 66 0.43 -5.48 -9.04
CA GLU A 66 0.37 -6.94 -8.94
C GLU A 66 1.65 -7.60 -9.48
N GLU A 67 2.09 -7.21 -10.68
CA GLU A 67 3.32 -7.71 -11.27
C GLU A 67 4.56 -7.35 -10.43
N ALA A 68 4.64 -6.13 -9.91
CA ALA A 68 5.75 -5.70 -9.07
C ALA A 68 5.82 -6.46 -7.73
N ILE A 69 4.67 -6.73 -7.11
CA ILE A 69 4.55 -7.57 -5.91
C ILE A 69 4.97 -9.00 -6.22
N PHE A 70 4.50 -9.57 -7.34
CA PHE A 70 4.88 -10.91 -7.76
C PHE A 70 6.38 -11.05 -8.00
N GLN A 71 7.01 -10.06 -8.65
CA GLN A 71 8.45 -10.04 -8.86
C GLN A 71 9.22 -9.94 -7.54
N TYR A 72 8.76 -9.12 -6.59
CA TYR A 72 9.32 -9.07 -5.25
C TYR A 72 9.23 -10.43 -4.56
N TYR A 73 8.03 -11.03 -4.54
CA TYR A 73 7.73 -12.32 -3.93
C TYR A 73 8.68 -13.41 -4.46
N GLN A 74 8.80 -13.55 -5.78
CA GLN A 74 9.68 -14.56 -6.40
C GLN A 74 11.16 -14.33 -6.06
N ARG A 75 11.58 -13.06 -5.94
CA ARG A 75 12.96 -12.69 -5.64
C ARG A 75 13.36 -13.10 -4.22
N VAL A 76 12.48 -12.89 -3.25
CA VAL A 76 12.78 -13.16 -1.82
C VAL A 76 12.42 -14.57 -1.37
N LEU A 77 11.62 -15.31 -2.16
CA LEU A 77 11.18 -16.67 -1.86
C LEU A 77 12.30 -17.61 -1.39
N PRO A 78 13.49 -17.69 -2.02
CA PRO A 78 14.53 -18.60 -1.56
C PRO A 78 15.04 -18.30 -0.14
N ASP A 79 15.14 -17.01 0.20
CA ASP A 79 15.65 -16.57 1.50
C ASP A 79 14.60 -16.79 2.59
N TYR A 80 13.33 -16.45 2.31
CA TYR A 80 12.21 -16.74 3.22
C TYR A 80 12.00 -18.24 3.41
N HIS A 81 12.10 -19.06 2.35
CA HIS A 81 11.99 -20.52 2.46
C HIS A 81 13.02 -21.10 3.44
N LEU A 82 14.25 -20.56 3.45
CA LEU A 82 15.27 -20.98 4.41
C LEU A 82 14.89 -20.62 5.85
N GLY A 83 14.31 -19.43 6.07
CA GLY A 83 13.88 -18.97 7.40
C GLY A 83 12.63 -19.66 7.93
N LEU A 84 11.64 -19.89 7.06
CA LEU A 84 10.34 -20.48 7.40
C LEU A 84 10.41 -22.00 7.62
N GLY A 85 11.41 -22.68 7.04
CA GLY A 85 11.64 -24.10 7.24
C GLY A 85 10.44 -24.96 6.80
N GLU A 86 9.87 -25.74 7.71
CA GLU A 86 8.75 -26.65 7.40
C GLU A 86 7.45 -25.93 6.99
N TYR A 87 7.30 -24.66 7.35
CA TYR A 87 6.12 -23.84 7.03
C TYR A 87 6.24 -23.12 5.68
N ALA A 88 7.37 -23.25 4.97
CA ALA A 88 7.66 -22.48 3.76
C ALA A 88 6.62 -22.65 2.64
N ASP A 89 6.18 -23.89 2.38
CA ASP A 89 5.18 -24.18 1.35
C ASP A 89 3.75 -23.76 1.76
N GLU A 90 3.50 -23.59 3.06
CA GLU A 90 2.20 -23.10 3.57
C GLU A 90 2.13 -21.58 3.51
N LEU A 91 3.16 -20.91 4.07
CA LEU A 91 3.19 -19.46 4.26
C LEU A 91 3.71 -18.70 3.05
N MET A 92 4.53 -19.33 2.19
CA MET A 92 5.10 -18.70 1.01
C MET A 92 5.28 -19.67 -0.17
N PRO A 93 4.23 -20.34 -0.66
CA PRO A 93 4.38 -21.30 -1.75
C PRO A 93 4.90 -20.67 -3.03
N LYS A 94 5.49 -21.49 -3.90
CA LYS A 94 5.89 -21.06 -5.23
C LYS A 94 4.66 -20.71 -6.08
N LEU A 95 4.61 -19.46 -6.52
CA LEU A 95 3.57 -18.95 -7.40
C LEU A 95 3.98 -19.06 -8.88
N SER A 96 2.99 -19.23 -9.75
CA SER A 96 3.13 -19.39 -11.21
C SER A 96 2.57 -18.23 -12.03
N ALA A 97 1.74 -17.38 -11.43
CA ALA A 97 1.15 -16.21 -12.07
C ALA A 97 1.01 -15.05 -11.08
N PRO A 98 1.07 -13.78 -11.56
CA PRO A 98 1.00 -12.59 -10.70
C PRO A 98 -0.24 -12.52 -9.82
N ASN A 99 -1.42 -12.77 -10.36
CA ASN A 99 -2.69 -12.73 -9.63
C ASN A 99 -2.79 -13.69 -8.43
N GLN A 100 -1.86 -14.66 -8.30
CA GLN A 100 -1.84 -15.57 -7.16
C GLN A 100 -1.31 -14.93 -5.88
N VAL A 101 -0.61 -13.78 -5.96
CA VAL A 101 -0.05 -13.08 -4.79
C VAL A 101 -1.12 -12.69 -3.78
N TRP A 102 -2.33 -12.38 -4.24
CA TRP A 102 -3.45 -11.94 -3.39
C TRP A 102 -4.00 -13.03 -2.46
N ASN A 103 -3.53 -14.28 -2.57
CA ASN A 103 -3.83 -15.31 -1.58
C ASN A 103 -2.91 -15.24 -0.35
N TYR A 104 -1.84 -14.44 -0.43
CA TYR A 104 -0.76 -14.36 0.57
C TYR A 104 -0.40 -12.92 0.95
N VAL A 105 -1.01 -11.95 0.26
CA VAL A 105 -0.87 -10.50 0.46
C VAL A 105 -2.29 -9.95 0.55
N THR A 106 -2.66 -9.41 1.71
CA THR A 106 -4.05 -9.09 2.08
C THR A 106 -4.15 -7.73 2.76
N GLU A 107 -5.38 -7.31 3.09
CA GLU A 107 -5.65 -6.12 3.92
C GLU A 107 -4.93 -4.85 3.42
N PRO A 108 -5.26 -4.35 2.22
CA PRO A 108 -4.60 -3.17 1.69
C PRO A 108 -4.89 -1.94 2.55
N GLY A 109 -3.83 -1.22 2.89
CA GLY A 109 -3.83 0.12 3.45
C GLY A 109 -3.25 1.14 2.47
N VAL A 110 -3.57 2.41 2.68
CA VAL A 110 -3.01 3.54 1.94
C VAL A 110 -2.44 4.53 2.93
N PHE A 111 -1.16 4.85 2.80
CA PHE A 111 -0.51 5.89 3.60
C PHE A 111 0.07 6.98 2.69
N MET A 112 -0.21 8.24 2.99
CA MET A 112 0.37 9.39 2.29
C MET A 112 1.23 10.21 3.24
N PHE A 113 2.50 10.36 2.91
CA PHE A 113 3.46 11.15 3.67
C PHE A 113 3.42 12.63 3.27
N PRO A 114 3.67 13.55 4.21
CA PRO A 114 3.86 14.97 3.90
C PRO A 114 5.15 15.22 3.10
N GLU A 115 5.25 16.38 2.43
CA GLU A 115 6.39 16.70 1.56
C GLU A 115 7.73 16.75 2.30
N ASP A 116 7.74 17.20 3.56
CA ASP A 116 8.94 17.24 4.40
C ASP A 116 9.43 15.85 4.83
N GLU A 117 8.57 14.83 4.77
CA GLU A 117 8.90 13.41 4.93
C GLU A 117 9.06 12.68 3.58
N GLY A 118 9.03 13.41 2.48
CA GLY A 118 9.35 12.92 1.15
C GLY A 118 8.15 12.77 0.22
N GLY A 119 6.92 13.01 0.66
CA GLY A 119 5.74 13.04 -0.22
C GLY A 119 5.50 11.71 -0.94
N GLU A 120 5.82 10.58 -0.30
CA GLU A 120 5.60 9.25 -0.85
C GLU A 120 4.16 8.79 -0.59
N LEU A 121 3.63 8.00 -1.52
CA LEU A 121 2.39 7.23 -1.35
C LEU A 121 2.78 5.77 -1.12
N HIS A 122 2.31 5.16 -0.04
CA HIS A 122 2.54 3.76 0.25
C HIS A 122 1.21 3.02 0.12
N LEU A 123 1.23 1.90 -0.59
CA LEU A 123 0.19 0.87 -0.50
C LEU A 123 0.76 -0.21 0.40
N GLU A 124 0.16 -0.39 1.56
CA GLU A 124 0.59 -1.32 2.60
C GLU A 124 -0.30 -2.54 2.58
N TYR A 125 0.24 -3.70 2.93
CA TYR A 125 -0.46 -4.97 2.90
C TYR A 125 0.08 -5.84 4.01
N GLU A 126 -0.80 -6.63 4.60
CA GLU A 126 -0.41 -7.78 5.41
C GLU A 126 0.10 -8.90 4.51
N CYS A 127 1.02 -9.73 5.02
CA CYS A 127 1.48 -10.90 4.28
C CYS A 127 1.76 -12.12 5.16
N THR A 128 1.50 -13.32 4.61
CA THR A 128 1.62 -14.57 5.37
C THR A 128 3.06 -14.98 5.66
N PHE A 129 4.01 -14.50 4.86
CA PHE A 129 5.43 -14.85 4.96
C PHE A 129 6.24 -13.91 5.85
N ASP A 130 5.68 -12.77 6.23
CA ASP A 130 6.29 -11.79 7.15
C ASP A 130 5.21 -11.01 7.91
N VAL A 131 4.61 -11.66 8.91
CA VAL A 131 3.50 -11.10 9.70
C VAL A 131 3.95 -9.94 10.61
N GLU A 132 5.25 -9.78 10.84
CA GLU A 132 5.75 -8.69 11.69
C GLU A 132 5.94 -7.38 10.91
N HIS A 133 6.23 -7.45 9.60
CA HIS A 133 6.60 -6.27 8.80
C HIS A 133 5.72 -6.06 7.56
N GLY A 134 4.82 -6.99 7.22
CA GLY A 134 3.95 -6.86 6.06
C GLY A 134 4.70 -6.64 4.74
N LEU A 135 4.03 -6.01 3.79
CA LEU A 135 4.55 -5.68 2.47
C LEU A 135 4.07 -4.29 2.05
N ARG A 136 4.97 -3.45 1.53
CA ARG A 136 4.63 -2.15 0.96
C ARG A 136 5.05 -1.99 -0.50
N VAL A 137 4.23 -1.25 -1.23
CA VAL A 137 4.53 -0.71 -2.55
C VAL A 137 4.63 0.80 -2.41
N VAL A 138 5.82 1.33 -2.67
CA VAL A 138 6.09 2.77 -2.54
C VAL A 138 5.99 3.43 -3.90
N LEU A 139 5.12 4.43 -4.01
CA LEU A 139 4.89 5.22 -5.20
C LEU A 139 5.27 6.67 -4.97
N LYS A 140 5.77 7.31 -6.03
CA LYS A 140 5.96 8.76 -6.06
C LYS A 140 5.77 9.27 -7.47
N ASN A 141 5.03 10.38 -7.62
CA ASN A 141 4.73 10.97 -8.92
C ASN A 141 4.15 9.95 -9.92
N GLY A 142 3.29 9.06 -9.42
CA GLY A 142 2.64 8.01 -10.20
C GLY A 142 3.53 6.89 -10.71
N LYS A 143 4.70 6.67 -10.11
CA LYS A 143 5.62 5.59 -10.45
C LYS A 143 5.95 4.75 -9.23
N ILE A 144 6.00 3.43 -9.41
CA ILE A 144 6.50 2.51 -8.38
C ILE A 144 8.00 2.76 -8.23
N LEU A 145 8.42 3.16 -7.03
CA LEU A 145 9.82 3.34 -6.66
C LEU A 145 10.44 2.04 -6.13
N ARG A 146 9.72 1.35 -5.24
CA ARG A 146 10.18 0.09 -4.63
C ARG A 146 9.01 -0.76 -4.14
N VAL A 147 9.27 -2.06 -4.03
CA VAL A 147 8.45 -3.03 -3.30
C VAL A 147 9.35 -3.72 -2.28
N GLY A 148 8.89 -3.82 -1.04
CA GLY A 148 9.66 -4.35 0.09
C GLY A 148 8.82 -4.44 1.36
N LEU A 149 9.43 -4.86 2.46
CA LEU A 149 8.82 -4.84 3.79
C LEU A 149 8.63 -3.40 4.27
N GLU A 150 7.65 -3.18 5.16
CA GLU A 150 7.39 -1.93 5.87
C GLU A 150 8.56 -1.49 6.78
#